data_AF-A0A812V917-F1
#
_entry.id   AF-A0A812V917-F1
#
_cell.length_a   1.000
_cell.length_b   1.000
_cell.length_c   1.000
_cell.angle_alpha   90.00
_cell.angle_beta   90.00
_cell.angle_gamma   90.00
#
_symmetry.space_group_name_H-M   'P 1'
#
loop_
_entity.id
_entity.type
_entity.pdbx_description
1 polymer ?
#
loop_
_entity_poly.entity_id
_entity_poly.type
_entity_poly.pdbx_seq_one_letter_code
_entity_poly.pdbx_strand_id
1 'polypeptide(L)'
;VVQPAGPSDEELAKAAEMKKAKEKASVELKDASTAGDVKRLEAALEKARSVEVSGAEIEAASKVLAAEQRKQEGRKKLQAAKESGNVDVLKAALEDAKAAGLSATELKAVEDLIAAAESKEKVEDSMGFNLRAFVSALGMDEFVD
;
A
#
# COMPACT_ATOMS: atom_id res chain seq x y z
N VAL A 1 32.64 -34.46 -43.59
CA VAL A 1 31.75 -33.28 -43.50
C VAL A 1 30.64 -33.64 -42.53
N VAL A 2 30.75 -33.19 -41.27
CA VAL A 2 29.64 -33.32 -40.31
C VAL A 2 28.63 -32.25 -40.72
N GLN A 3 27.47 -32.66 -41.21
CA GLN A 3 26.37 -31.72 -41.46
C GLN A 3 25.91 -31.18 -40.09
N PRO A 4 25.71 -29.86 -39.93
CA PRO A 4 25.06 -29.35 -38.74
C PRO A 4 23.62 -29.87 -38.78
N ALA A 5 23.30 -30.84 -37.91
CA ALA A 5 21.93 -31.26 -37.71
C ALA A 5 21.14 -30.00 -37.32
N GLY A 6 20.18 -29.62 -38.17
CA GLY A 6 19.25 -28.55 -37.84
C GLY A 6 18.48 -28.91 -36.57
N PRO A 7 17.94 -27.91 -35.84
CA PRO A 7 17.19 -28.17 -34.62
C PRO A 7 16.07 -29.16 -34.92
N SER A 8 15.96 -30.20 -34.10
CA SER A 8 14.95 -31.24 -34.26
C SER A 8 13.54 -30.64 -34.10
N ASP A 9 12.51 -31.25 -34.69
CA ASP A 9 11.11 -30.77 -34.55
C ASP A 9 10.68 -30.57 -33.08
N GLU A 10 11.23 -31.37 -32.16
CA GLU A 10 11.00 -31.25 -30.72
C GLU A 10 11.60 -29.97 -30.11
N GLU A 11 12.74 -29.50 -30.61
CA GLU A 11 13.39 -28.26 -30.18
C GLU A 11 12.61 -27.04 -30.71
N LEU A 12 12.09 -27.12 -31.94
CA LEU A 12 11.22 -26.09 -32.53
C LEU A 12 9.90 -25.97 -31.75
N ALA A 13 9.30 -27.10 -31.36
CA ALA A 13 8.09 -27.12 -30.53
C ALA A 13 8.33 -26.52 -29.14
N LYS A 14 9.44 -26.89 -28.48
CA LYS A 14 9.84 -26.30 -27.18
C LYS A 14 10.09 -24.79 -27.28
N ALA A 15 10.79 -24.34 -28.32
CA ALA A 15 11.06 -22.91 -28.54
C ALA A 15 9.76 -22.10 -28.77
N ALA A 16 8.80 -22.66 -29.51
CA ALA A 16 7.51 -22.02 -29.74
C ALA A 16 6.68 -21.89 -28.45
N GLU A 17 6.67 -22.93 -27.61
CA GLU A 17 5.97 -22.90 -26.32
C GLU A 17 6.63 -21.92 -25.33
N MET A 18 7.96 -21.89 -25.27
CA MET A 18 8.70 -20.89 -24.48
C MET A 18 8.40 -19.47 -24.93
N LYS A 19 8.33 -19.23 -26.24
CA LYS A 19 8.00 -17.90 -26.77
C LYS A 19 6.58 -17.47 -26.39
N LYS A 20 5.58 -18.34 -26.54
CA LYS A 20 4.20 -18.06 -26.09
C LYS A 20 4.13 -17.81 -24.59
N ALA A 21 4.87 -18.58 -23.80
CA ALA A 21 4.92 -18.40 -22.34
C ALA A 21 5.53 -17.04 -21.96
N LYS A 22 6.61 -16.63 -22.63
CA LYS A 22 7.21 -15.30 -22.49
C LYS A 22 6.22 -14.20 -22.84
N GLU A 23 5.55 -14.29 -23.99
CA GLU A 23 4.55 -13.30 -24.42
C GLU A 23 3.39 -13.18 -23.42
N LYS A 24 2.87 -14.31 -22.93
CA LYS A 24 1.83 -14.30 -21.89
C LYS A 24 2.31 -13.64 -20.60
N ALA A 25 3.51 -13.99 -20.14
CA ALA A 25 4.08 -13.40 -18.93
C ALA A 25 4.30 -11.87 -19.08
N SER A 26 4.79 -11.41 -20.23
CA SER A 26 4.92 -9.98 -20.53
C SER A 26 3.58 -9.24 -20.55
N VAL A 27 2.53 -9.86 -21.11
CA VAL A 27 1.18 -9.29 -21.09
C VAL A 27 0.64 -9.23 -19.65
N GLU A 28 0.71 -10.33 -18.90
CA GLU A 28 0.29 -10.38 -17.49
C GLU A 28 1.05 -9.34 -16.64
N LEU A 29 2.35 -9.16 -16.87
CA LEU A 29 3.16 -8.15 -16.19
C LEU A 29 2.67 -6.73 -16.48
N LYS A 30 2.37 -6.42 -17.75
CA LYS A 30 1.87 -5.09 -18.14
C LYS A 30 0.46 -4.82 -17.60
N ASP A 31 -0.43 -5.80 -17.69
CA ASP A 31 -1.78 -5.71 -17.14
C ASP A 31 -1.73 -5.52 -15.62
N ALA A 32 -0.95 -6.33 -14.90
CA ALA A 32 -0.78 -6.19 -13.46
C ALA A 32 -0.17 -4.82 -13.09
N SER A 33 0.86 -4.39 -13.81
CA SER A 33 1.50 -3.07 -13.64
C SER A 33 0.50 -1.91 -13.83
N THR A 34 -0.39 -2.03 -14.80
CA THR A 34 -1.42 -1.02 -15.09
C THR A 34 -2.54 -1.04 -14.06
N ALA A 35 -2.93 -2.23 -13.59
CA ALA A 35 -3.94 -2.39 -12.55
C ALA A 35 -3.46 -1.96 -11.15
N GLY A 36 -2.14 -1.86 -10.93
CA GLY A 36 -1.56 -1.58 -9.61
C GLY A 36 -1.79 -2.71 -8.59
N ASP A 37 -2.06 -3.92 -9.07
CA ASP A 37 -2.34 -5.07 -8.20
C ASP A 37 -1.02 -5.75 -7.80
N VAL A 38 -0.53 -5.40 -6.62
CA VAL A 38 0.72 -5.92 -6.04
C VAL A 38 0.78 -7.45 -6.09
N LYS A 39 -0.30 -8.16 -5.72
CA LYS A 39 -0.29 -9.63 -5.68
C LYS A 39 -0.19 -10.22 -7.08
N ARG A 40 -0.90 -9.63 -8.05
CA ARG A 40 -0.80 -10.05 -9.45
C ARG A 40 0.57 -9.72 -10.04
N LEU A 41 1.17 -8.57 -9.72
CA LEU A 41 2.52 -8.22 -10.16
C LEU A 41 3.56 -9.22 -9.64
N GLU A 42 3.50 -9.60 -8.36
CA GLU A 42 4.43 -10.57 -7.78
C GLU A 42 4.35 -11.92 -8.50
N ALA A 43 3.13 -12.44 -8.67
CA ALA A 43 2.92 -13.69 -9.39
C ALA A 43 3.38 -13.61 -10.85
N ALA A 44 3.11 -12.48 -11.54
CA ALA A 44 3.55 -12.26 -12.91
C ALA A 44 5.09 -12.15 -13.01
N LEU A 45 5.75 -11.50 -12.05
CA LEU A 45 7.21 -11.41 -11.97
C LEU A 45 7.86 -12.77 -11.74
N GLU A 46 7.28 -13.62 -10.89
CA GLU A 46 7.77 -14.97 -10.65
C GLU A 46 7.66 -15.85 -11.92
N LYS A 47 6.52 -15.80 -12.60
CA LYS A 47 6.35 -16.46 -13.91
C LYS A 47 7.33 -15.93 -14.94
N ALA A 48 7.49 -14.61 -15.02
CA ALA A 48 8.38 -13.96 -15.97
C ALA A 48 9.85 -14.36 -15.76
N ARG A 49 10.28 -14.50 -14.50
CA ARG A 49 11.62 -15.04 -14.16
C ARG A 49 11.75 -16.50 -14.55
N SER A 50 10.70 -17.30 -14.33
CA SER A 50 10.69 -18.74 -14.66
C SER A 50 10.76 -19.01 -16.16
N VAL A 51 10.24 -18.11 -16.98
CA VAL A 51 10.28 -18.23 -18.45
C VAL A 51 11.35 -17.35 -19.09
N GLU A 52 12.27 -16.75 -18.32
CA GLU A 52 13.36 -15.89 -18.81
C GLU A 52 12.89 -14.73 -19.71
N VAL A 53 11.85 -14.01 -19.27
CA VAL A 53 11.47 -12.71 -19.85
C VAL A 53 12.63 -11.73 -19.72
N SER A 54 12.71 -10.76 -20.65
CA SER A 54 13.78 -9.77 -20.68
C SER A 54 13.97 -9.09 -19.32
N GLY A 55 15.22 -8.99 -18.86
CA GLY A 55 15.56 -8.36 -17.58
C GLY A 55 15.05 -6.92 -17.47
N ALA A 56 14.95 -6.20 -18.60
CA ALA A 56 14.40 -4.85 -18.64
C ALA A 56 12.90 -4.80 -18.26
N GLU A 57 12.10 -5.78 -18.70
CA GLU A 57 10.68 -5.86 -18.34
C GLU A 57 10.50 -6.24 -16.87
N ILE A 58 11.33 -7.17 -16.38
CA ILE A 58 11.35 -7.57 -14.97
C ILE A 58 11.74 -6.37 -14.08
N GLU A 59 12.75 -5.59 -14.47
CA GLU A 59 13.15 -4.39 -13.73
C GLU A 59 12.03 -3.32 -13.73
N ALA A 60 11.42 -3.06 -14.88
CA ALA A 60 10.35 -2.08 -15.00
C ALA A 60 9.16 -2.46 -14.09
N ALA A 61 8.72 -3.71 -14.15
CA ALA A 61 7.64 -4.21 -13.30
C ALA A 61 8.05 -4.25 -11.82
N SER A 62 9.30 -4.58 -11.49
CA SER A 62 9.78 -4.55 -10.10
C SER A 62 9.79 -3.14 -9.51
N LYS A 63 10.06 -2.11 -10.33
CA LYS A 63 9.97 -0.70 -9.89
C LYS A 63 8.52 -0.31 -9.61
N VAL A 64 7.58 -0.72 -10.47
CA VAL A 64 6.14 -0.51 -10.26
C VAL A 64 5.68 -1.22 -8.98
N LEU A 65 6.08 -2.49 -8.79
CA LEU A 65 5.78 -3.25 -7.58
C LEU A 65 6.26 -2.51 -6.32
N ALA A 66 7.51 -2.07 -6.29
CA ALA A 66 8.07 -1.35 -5.15
C ALA A 66 7.37 0.00 -4.90
N ALA A 67 6.88 0.67 -5.94
CA ALA A 67 6.09 1.89 -5.80
C ALA A 67 4.70 1.59 -5.21
N GLU A 68 4.01 0.57 -5.71
CA GLU A 68 2.68 0.18 -5.20
C GLU A 68 2.73 -0.40 -3.79
N GLN A 69 3.78 -1.16 -3.44
CA GLN A 69 3.99 -1.64 -2.07
C GLN A 69 4.16 -0.49 -1.08
N ARG A 70 4.99 0.52 -1.40
CA ARG A 70 5.13 1.73 -0.57
C ARG A 70 3.79 2.44 -0.39
N LYS A 71 2.98 2.55 -1.45
CA LYS A 71 1.63 3.13 -1.35
C LYS A 71 0.73 2.31 -0.44
N GLN A 72 0.72 0.98 -0.56
CA GLN A 72 -0.07 0.12 0.32
C GLN A 72 0.36 0.22 1.78
N GLU A 73 1.66 0.28 2.06
CA GLU A 73 2.18 0.51 3.41
C GLU A 73 1.74 1.86 3.96
N GLY A 74 1.83 2.93 3.16
CA GLY A 74 1.32 4.25 3.52
C GLY A 74 -0.18 4.23 3.85
N ARG A 75 -0.98 3.54 3.04
CA ARG A 75 -2.43 3.34 3.30
C ARG A 75 -2.69 2.59 4.59
N LYS A 76 -1.94 1.53 4.89
CA LYS A 76 -2.07 0.76 6.14
C LYS A 76 -1.71 1.61 7.35
N LYS A 77 -0.60 2.36 7.29
CA LYS A 77 -0.20 3.29 8.36
C LYS A 77 -1.28 4.35 8.60
N LEU A 78 -1.82 4.92 7.53
CA LEU A 78 -2.93 5.87 7.60
C LEU A 78 -4.17 5.26 8.24
N GLN A 79 -4.52 4.02 7.89
CA GLN A 79 -5.67 3.34 8.49
C GLN A 79 -5.45 3.09 9.98
N ALA A 80 -4.29 2.57 10.38
CA ALA A 80 -3.96 2.37 11.80
C ALA A 80 -3.97 3.70 12.57
N ALA A 81 -3.49 4.78 11.97
CA ALA A 81 -3.55 6.12 12.55
C ALA A 81 -5.00 6.59 12.74
N LYS A 82 -5.88 6.36 11.75
CA LYS A 82 -7.31 6.67 11.86
C LYS A 82 -7.98 5.89 12.99
N GLU A 83 -7.65 4.61 13.13
CA GLU A 83 -8.17 3.75 14.20
C GLU A 83 -7.65 4.19 15.58
N SER A 84 -6.43 4.72 15.66
CA SER A 84 -5.86 5.24 16.91
C SER A 84 -6.54 6.52 17.41
N GLY A 85 -7.20 7.28 16.52
CA GLY A 85 -7.81 8.57 16.83
C GLY A 85 -6.80 9.69 17.16
N ASN A 86 -5.49 9.40 17.15
CA ASN A 86 -4.46 10.35 17.51
C ASN A 86 -4.04 11.21 16.32
N VAL A 87 -4.22 12.53 16.47
CA VAL A 87 -3.92 13.51 15.41
C VAL A 87 -2.43 13.54 15.05
N ASP A 88 -1.53 13.44 16.02
CA ASP A 88 -0.08 13.43 15.76
C ASP A 88 0.33 12.20 14.96
N VAL A 89 -0.24 11.03 15.28
CA VAL A 89 -0.02 9.78 14.52
C VAL A 89 -0.57 9.91 13.11
N LEU A 90 -1.73 10.55 12.92
CA LEU A 90 -2.31 10.85 11.61
C LEU A 90 -1.43 11.78 10.77
N LYS A 91 -0.86 12.83 11.37
CA LYS A 91 0.06 13.76 10.71
C LYS A 91 1.33 13.05 10.26
N ALA A 92 1.94 12.24 11.14
CA ALA A 92 3.12 11.45 10.79
C ALA A 92 2.82 10.44 9.66
N ALA A 93 1.67 9.74 9.73
CA ALA A 93 1.25 8.81 8.69
C ALA A 93 0.94 9.51 7.36
N LEU A 94 0.45 10.76 7.38
CA LEU A 94 0.26 11.59 6.20
C LEU A 94 1.59 11.94 5.54
N GLU A 95 2.62 12.30 6.30
CA GLU A 95 3.96 12.58 5.75
C GLU A 95 4.57 11.32 5.14
N ASP A 96 4.46 10.18 5.80
CA ASP A 96 4.86 8.88 5.26
C ASP A 96 4.11 8.56 3.96
N ALA A 97 2.81 8.84 3.91
CA ALA A 97 2.00 8.65 2.71
C ALA A 97 2.40 9.60 1.55
N LYS A 98 2.78 10.84 1.87
CA LYS A 98 3.34 11.80 0.90
C LYS A 98 4.65 11.28 0.34
N ALA A 99 5.55 10.80 1.20
CA ALA A 99 6.83 10.20 0.79
C ALA A 99 6.65 8.92 -0.04
N ALA A 100 5.61 8.13 0.24
CA ALA A 100 5.24 6.94 -0.53
C ALA A 100 4.61 7.26 -1.90
N GLY A 101 4.27 8.52 -2.18
CA GLY A 101 3.67 8.93 -3.45
C GLY A 101 2.20 8.55 -3.57
N LEU A 102 1.44 8.56 -2.47
CA LEU A 102 -0.02 8.41 -2.53
C LEU A 102 -0.64 9.58 -3.31
N SER A 103 -1.82 9.30 -3.89
CA SER A 103 -2.53 10.29 -4.69
C SER A 103 -3.00 11.48 -3.84
N ALA A 104 -3.03 12.68 -4.44
CA ALA A 104 -3.49 13.89 -3.75
C ALA A 104 -4.90 13.75 -3.16
N THR A 105 -5.77 12.97 -3.80
CA THR A 105 -7.12 12.68 -3.29
C THR A 105 -7.08 11.92 -1.96
N GLU A 106 -6.19 10.94 -1.83
CA GLU A 106 -6.05 10.18 -0.59
C GLU A 106 -5.44 11.02 0.52
N LEU A 107 -4.43 11.83 0.19
CA LEU A 107 -3.81 12.75 1.14
C LEU A 107 -4.83 13.77 1.65
N LYS A 108 -5.63 14.35 0.76
CA LYS A 108 -6.67 15.32 1.11
C LYS A 108 -7.72 14.72 2.04
N ALA A 109 -8.16 13.49 1.78
CA ALA A 109 -9.12 12.81 2.66
C ALA A 109 -8.59 12.60 4.10
N VAL A 110 -7.28 12.45 4.25
CA VAL A 110 -6.63 12.37 5.58
C VAL A 110 -6.49 13.76 6.21
N GLU A 111 -6.13 14.78 5.43
CA GLU A 111 -6.07 16.17 5.90
C GLU A 111 -7.43 16.65 6.42
N ASP A 112 -8.51 16.33 5.70
CA ASP A 112 -9.89 16.63 6.13
C ASP A 112 -10.25 15.88 7.44
N LEU A 113 -9.78 14.63 7.59
CA LEU A 113 -9.96 13.86 8.83
C LEU A 113 -9.19 14.46 10.01
N ILE A 114 -7.96 14.92 9.79
CA ILE A 114 -7.15 15.60 10.79
C ILE A 114 -7.86 16.88 11.26
N ALA A 115 -8.33 17.71 10.33
CA ALA A 115 -9.05 18.94 10.65
C ALA A 115 -10.35 18.67 11.45
N ALA A 116 -11.06 17.59 11.10
CA ALA A 116 -12.25 17.16 11.82
C ALA A 116 -11.93 16.62 13.24
N ALA A 117 -10.83 15.88 13.39
CA ALA A 117 -10.38 15.34 14.67
C ALA A 117 -9.90 16.44 15.63
N GLU A 118 -9.09 17.39 15.15
CA GLU A 118 -8.64 18.55 15.94
C GLU A 118 -9.81 19.39 16.46
N SER A 119 -10.90 19.47 15.68
CA SER A 119 -12.12 20.17 16.09
C SER A 119 -12.91 19.44 17.18
N LYS A 120 -12.78 18.11 17.29
CA LYS A 120 -13.41 17.30 18.34
C LYS A 120 -12.55 17.19 19.60
N GLU A 121 -11.24 17.05 19.45
CA GLU A 121 -10.29 16.94 20.57
C GLU A 121 -10.31 18.21 21.43
N LYS A 122 -10.47 19.40 20.81
CA LYS A 122 -10.65 20.67 21.53
C LYS A 122 -11.90 20.70 22.43
N VAL A 123 -12.87 19.81 22.19
CA VAL A 123 -14.09 19.68 23.01
C VAL A 123 -13.88 18.67 24.14
N GLU A 124 -13.13 17.59 23.91
CA GLU A 124 -12.88 16.55 24.91
C GLU A 124 -11.83 16.98 25.95
N ASP A 125 -10.77 17.68 25.55
CA ASP A 125 -9.79 18.24 26.51
C ASP A 125 -10.43 19.31 27.42
N SER A 126 -11.43 20.04 26.89
CA SER A 126 -12.24 21.00 27.63
C SER A 126 -13.34 20.36 28.51
N MET A 127 -13.87 19.18 28.12
CA MET A 127 -14.88 18.44 28.91
C MET A 127 -14.28 17.53 29.99
N GLY A 128 -13.02 17.10 29.85
CA GLY A 128 -12.33 16.27 30.85
C GLY A 128 -11.95 17.02 32.15
N PHE A 129 -12.01 18.35 32.15
CA PHE A 129 -11.46 19.14 33.26
C PHE A 129 -12.43 19.42 34.43
N ASN A 130 -13.72 19.07 34.36
CA ASN A 130 -14.69 19.56 35.35
C ASN A 130 -15.76 18.57 35.84
N LEU A 131 -15.45 17.28 35.99
CA LEU A 131 -16.30 16.43 36.86
C LEU A 131 -15.74 16.33 38.28
N ARG A 132 -14.42 16.22 38.45
CA ARG A 132 -13.80 16.14 39.78
C ARG A 132 -13.72 17.49 40.50
N ALA A 133 -13.49 18.57 39.76
CA ALA A 133 -13.52 19.92 40.32
C ALA A 133 -14.96 20.41 40.60
N PHE A 134 -15.96 19.99 39.81
CA PHE A 134 -17.35 20.35 40.06
C PHE A 134 -17.95 19.65 41.29
N VAL A 135 -17.64 18.37 41.52
CA VAL A 135 -18.02 17.65 42.76
C VAL A 135 -17.35 18.27 43.99
N SER A 136 -16.08 18.68 43.88
CA SER A 136 -15.37 19.34 44.99
C SER A 136 -15.81 20.79 45.25
N ALA A 137 -16.30 21.50 44.23
CA ALA A 137 -16.75 22.90 44.34
C ALA A 137 -18.22 23.03 44.83
N LEU A 138 -19.03 21.98 44.68
CA LEU A 138 -20.40 21.94 45.19
C LEU A 138 -20.50 21.62 46.68
N GLY A 139 -19.38 21.31 47.36
CA GLY A 139 -19.39 21.06 48.81
C GLY A 139 -20.37 19.97 49.23
N MET A 140 -20.63 18.99 48.37
CA MET A 140 -21.35 17.78 48.73
C MET A 140 -20.36 16.85 49.44
N ASP A 141 -20.01 17.22 50.68
CA ASP A 141 -19.64 16.24 51.70
C ASP A 141 -20.77 15.21 51.74
N GLU A 142 -20.45 13.95 51.45
CA GLU A 142 -21.35 12.82 51.67
C GLU A 142 -21.79 12.83 53.14
N PHE A 143 -22.99 13.36 53.35
CA PHE A 143 -23.68 13.33 54.61
C PHE A 143 -24.37 11.96 54.74
N VAL A 144 -23.91 11.18 55.73
CA VAL A 144 -24.61 10.10 56.47
C VAL A 144 -24.66 8.74 55.74
N ASP A 145 -24.21 7.63 56.34
CA ASP A 145 -24.28 7.16 57.75
C ASP A 145 -22.95 6.59 58.28
#